data_AF-A0A709VGR0-F1
#
_entry.id   AF-A0A709VGR0-F1
#
_cell.length_a   1.000
_cell.length_b   1.000
_cell.length_c   1.000
_cell.angle_alpha   90.00
_cell.angle_beta   90.00
_cell.angle_gamma   90.00
#
_symmetry.space_group_name_H-M   'P 1'
#
loop_
_entity.id
_entity.type
_entity.pdbx_description
1 polymer ?
#
loop_
_entity_poly.entity_id
_entity_poly.type
_entity_poly.pdbx_seq_one_letter_code
_entity_poly.pdbx_strand_id
1 'polypeptide(L)' 'VINKHIFLIADEDNEQIYVYNVPLNSLPEIIENCRYFEYYVADHELSWLICENDHGDLIVCSTIK' A
#
# COMPACT_ATOMS: atom_id res chain seq x y z
N VAL A 1 13.33 12.79 12.66
CA VAL A 1 12.54 12.19 11.56
C VAL A 1 11.31 11.59 12.21
N ILE A 2 10.11 11.97 11.77
CA ILE A 2 8.89 11.41 12.36
C ILE A 2 8.79 9.97 11.86
N ASN A 3 8.83 9.00 12.77
CA ASN A 3 8.62 7.58 12.46
C ASN A 3 7.15 7.35 12.10
N LYS A 4 6.72 7.80 10.92
CA LYS A 4 5.37 7.53 10.41
C LYS A 4 5.31 6.10 9.91
N HIS A 5 4.19 5.44 10.16
CA HIS A 5 3.88 4.10 9.67
C HIS A 5 2.65 4.14 8.77
N ILE A 6 2.51 3.11 7.95
CA ILE A 6 1.45 2.90 6.98
C ILE A 6 0.97 1.45 7.08
N PHE A 7 -0.24 1.18 6.61
CA PHE A 7 -0.69 -0.18 6.33
C PHE A 7 -0.20 -0.60 4.95
N LEU A 8 0.36 -1.80 4.86
CA LEU A 8 0.55 -2.55 3.62
C LEU A 8 -0.40 -3.75 3.66
N ILE A 9 -1.22 -3.90 2.63
CA ILE A 9 -2.21 -4.97 2.51
C ILE A 9 -1.87 -5.76 1.26
N ALA A 10 -1.56 -7.04 1.42
CA ALA A 10 -1.31 -7.94 0.29
C ALA A 10 -2.63 -8.61 -0.11
N ASP A 11 -3.01 -8.49 -1.37
CA ASP A 11 -4.30 -8.94 -1.92
C ASP A 11 -4.10 -9.68 -3.25
N GLU A 12 -3.25 -10.71 -3.24
CA GLU A 12 -3.04 -11.57 -4.42
C GLU A 12 -3.97 -12.80 -4.38
N ASP A 13 -5.29 -12.60 -4.50
CA ASP A 13 -6.30 -13.68 -4.48
C ASP A 13 -6.17 -14.65 -3.29
N ASN A 14 -5.59 -14.19 -2.18
CA ASN A 14 -5.29 -15.03 -1.03
C ASN A 14 -6.58 -15.39 -0.27
N GLU A 15 -6.69 -16.63 0.21
CA GLU A 15 -7.79 -17.03 1.12
C GLU A 15 -7.81 -16.18 2.42
N GLN A 16 -6.66 -15.61 2.78
CA GLN A 16 -6.46 -14.73 3.93
C GLN A 16 -5.85 -13.40 3.49
N ILE A 17 -6.47 -12.30 3.94
CA ILE A 17 -5.90 -10.96 3.75
C ILE A 17 -4.82 -10.70 4.79
N TYR A 18 -3.61 -10.37 4.35
CA TYR A 18 -2.49 -10.01 5.22
C TYR A 18 -2.34 -8.49 5.33
N VAL A 19 -2.27 -8.00 6.57
CA VAL A 19 -2.10 -6.57 6.88
C VAL A 19 -0.83 -6.38 7.70
N TYR A 20 0.08 -5.58 7.17
CA TYR A 20 1.37 -5.24 7.79
C TYR A 20 1.40 -3.77 8.18
N ASN A 21 1.97 -3.46 9.34
CA ASN A 21 2.21 -2.10 9.77
C ASN A 21 3.69 -1.74 9.57
N VAL A 22 4.01 -1.06 8.48
CA VAL A 22 5.40 -0.83 8.04
C VAL A 22 5.78 0.65 8.13
N PRO A 23 7.08 0.97 8.27
CA PRO A 23 7.55 2.34 8.20
C PRO A 23 7.20 2.99 6.86
N LEU A 24 6.81 4.27 6.88
CA LEU A 24 6.49 5.02 5.65
C LEU A 24 7.67 5.08 4.67
N ASN A 25 8.91 5.07 5.17
CA ASN A 25 10.10 5.08 4.32
C ASN A 25 10.35 3.74 3.60
N SER A 26 9.60 2.68 3.91
CA SER A 26 9.61 1.42 3.13
C SER A 26 8.76 1.50 1.86
N LEU A 27 7.92 2.53 1.70
CA LEU A 27 7.04 2.66 0.54
C LEU A 27 7.77 2.63 -0.82
N PRO A 28 8.91 3.33 -1.03
CA PRO A 28 9.63 3.24 -2.30
C PRO A 28 10.08 1.81 -2.63
N GLU A 29 10.60 1.09 -1.62
CA GLU A 29 11.06 -0.29 -1.79
C GLU A 29 9.90 -1.24 -2.13
N ILE A 30 8.72 -1.04 -1.52
CA ILE A 30 7.50 -1.79 -1.84
C ILE A 30 7.11 -1.57 -3.30
N ILE A 31 7.01 -0.32 -3.76
CA ILE A 31 6.62 0.00 -5.15
C ILE A 31 7.65 -0.55 -6.16
N GLU A 32 8.94 -0.51 -5.83
CA GLU A 32 9.99 -1.00 -6.73
C GLU A 32 10.04 -2.52 -6.85
N ASN A 33 9.73 -3.25 -5.77
CA ASN A 33 9.95 -4.71 -5.69
C ASN A 33 8.67 -5.55 -5.72
N CYS A 34 7.50 -4.96 -5.50
CA CYS A 34 6.20 -5.67 -5.50
C CYS A 34 5.37 -5.38 -6.76
N ARG A 35 6.01 -5.09 -7.89
CA ARG A 35 5.27 -4.85 -9.12
C ARG A 35 4.45 -6.08 -9.53
N TYR A 36 3.22 -5.85 -10.00
CA TYR A 36 2.26 -6.91 -10.40
C TYR A 36 1.78 -7.83 -9.26
N PHE A 37 1.94 -7.43 -7.99
CA PHE A 37 1.65 -8.27 -6.81
C PHE A 37 0.30 -7.97 -6.13
N GLU A 38 -0.61 -7.18 -6.73
CA GLU A 38 -1.88 -6.74 -6.14
C GLU A 38 -1.79 -6.36 -4.65
N TYR A 39 -1.51 -5.09 -4.38
CA TYR A 39 -1.39 -4.60 -3.01
C TYR A 39 -2.00 -3.22 -2.83
N TYR A 40 -2.27 -2.91 -1.56
CA TYR A 40 -2.72 -1.61 -1.12
C TYR A 40 -1.78 -1.04 -0.07
N VAL A 41 -1.59 0.26 -0.10
CA VAL A 41 -0.92 1.03 0.95
C VAL A 41 -1.80 2.17 1.40
N ALA A 42 -2.03 2.31 2.70
CA ALA A 42 -2.81 3.39 3.27
C ALA A 42 -2.15 3.98 4.51
N ASP A 43 -2.42 5.25 4.82
CA ASP A 43 -2.12 5.78 6.14
C ASP A 43 -3.10 5.27 7.20
N HIS A 44 -2.74 5.43 8.47
CA HIS A 44 -3.57 4.98 9.59
C HIS A 44 -4.87 5.76 9.75
N GLU A 45 -4.96 6.97 9.18
CA GLU A 45 -6.18 7.77 9.17
C GLU A 45 -7.09 7.45 7.97
N LEU A 46 -6.66 6.55 7.07
CA LEU A 46 -7.35 6.21 5.82
C LEU A 46 -7.69 7.46 4.99
N SER A 47 -6.80 8.45 5.02
CA SER A 47 -6.93 9.71 4.30
C SER A 47 -6.43 9.62 2.85
N TRP A 48 -5.57 8.64 2.58
CA TRP A 48 -5.13 8.29 1.23
C TRP A 48 -4.85 6.79 1.08
N LEU A 49 -4.85 6.34 -0.17
CA LEU A 49 -4.63 4.96 -0.59
C LEU A 49 -3.78 4.96 -1.85
N ILE A 50 -2.82 4.05 -1.92
CA ILE A 50 -2.12 3.66 -3.13
C ILE A 50 -2.48 2.20 -3.40
N CYS A 51 -2.74 1.86 -4.65
CA CYS A 51 -2.97 0.49 -5.09
C CYS A 51 -2.13 0.24 -6.34
N GLU A 52 -1.52 -0.94 -6.43
CA GLU A 52 -1.02 -1.46 -7.69
C GLU A 52 -1.82 -2.71 -8.05
N ASN A 53 -2.34 -2.75 -9.28
CA ASN A 53 -3.08 -3.92 -9.79
C ASN A 53 -2.13 -4.94 -10.47
N ASP A 54 -2.68 -6.10 -10.83
CA ASP A 54 -1.99 -7.16 -11.58
C ASP A 54 -1.47 -6.73 -12.97
N HIS A 55 -1.99 -5.63 -13.52
CA HIS A 55 -1.53 -5.01 -14.76
C HIS A 55 -0.36 -4.03 -14.58
N GLY A 56 0.03 -3.73 -13.33
CA GLY A 56 1.13 -2.84 -12.98
C GLY A 56 0.79 -1.35 -13.05
N ASP A 57 -0.50 -1.01 -13.02
CA ASP A 57 -0.98 0.37 -12.89
C ASP A 57 -0.94 0.79 -11.42
N LEU A 58 -0.35 1.95 -11.15
CA LEU A 58 -0.34 2.55 -9.82
C LEU A 58 -1.46 3.59 -9.69
N ILE A 59 -2.45 3.30 -8.85
CA ILE A 59 -3.63 4.13 -8.60
C ILE A 59 -3.45 4.84 -7.27
N VAL A 60 -3.71 6.15 -7.25
CA VAL A 60 -3.68 6.96 -6.03
C VAL A 60 -5.07 7.53 -5.76
N CYS A 61 -5.58 7.31 -4.56
CA CYS A 61 -6.84 7.87 -4.08
C CYS A 61 -6.57 8.69 -2.81
N SER A 62 -7.27 9.81 -2.67
CA SER A 62 -7.22 10.64 -1.47
C SER A 62 -8.60 11.20 -1.20
N THR A 63 -8.97 11.34 0.07
CA THR A 63 -10.22 11.98 0.44
C THR A 63 -10.21 13.43 -0.04
N ILE A 64 -11.20 13.82 -0.84
CA ILE A 64 -11.44 15.21 -1.20
C ILE A 64 -12.03 15.89 0.04
N LYS A 65 -11.30 16.84 0.63
CA LYS A 65 -11.80 17.69 1.71
C LYS A 65 -12.74 18.77 1.18
#